data_AF-A0A853ZV30-F1
#
_entry.id   AF-A0A853ZV30-F1
#
_cell.length_a   1.000
_cell.length_b   1.000
_cell.length_c   1.000
_cell.angle_alpha   90.00
_cell.angle_beta   90.00
_cell.angle_gamma   90.00
#
_symmetry.space_group_name_H-M   'P 1'
#
loop_
_entity.id
_entity.type
_entity.pdbx_description
1 polymer ?
#
loop_
_entity_poly.entity_id
_entity_poly.type
_entity_poly.pdbx_seq_one_letter_code
_entity_poly.pdbx_strand_id
1 'polypeptide(L)'
;MSSVSAGVDPRTGSFSASITLPTGAANDLRGPISQLRLGYSPLMTEDQGFGLGWGLGTTSWDGASQQLQLNSGERFRGEIVGQGMRFPDVRLPVVTVTVQRQEMWVRHNDGTSERLTPLAGHPSLWVVRTLVGADGSALNFDWRSIGNAAYLQHVSDAQGRVVVALDYEGPTRLTLQPGTPSQVVMTFLRISGQLRRVTVDGLPNNGWQFDYST
;
A
#
# COMPACT_ATOMS: atom_id res chain seq x y z
N MET A 1 1.09 13.44 12.83
CA MET A 1 0.30 14.34 11.96
C MET A 1 0.26 13.72 10.57
N SER A 2 -0.91 13.37 10.06
CA SER A 2 -1.10 12.92 8.68
C SER A 2 -1.26 14.13 7.77
N SER A 3 -0.43 14.23 6.73
CA SER A 3 -0.52 15.29 5.72
C SER A 3 -1.22 14.76 4.47
N VAL A 4 -2.03 15.62 3.85
CA VAL A 4 -2.58 15.39 2.52
C VAL A 4 -1.76 16.20 1.52
N SER A 5 -1.33 15.55 0.44
CA SER A 5 -0.63 16.18 -0.67
C SER A 5 -1.41 15.92 -1.95
N ALA A 6 -1.54 16.92 -2.81
CA ALA A 6 -2.18 16.79 -4.12
C ALA A 6 -1.35 17.51 -5.18
N GLY A 7 -1.42 17.04 -6.42
CA GLY A 7 -0.68 17.62 -7.53
C GLY A 7 -1.25 17.19 -8.87
N VAL A 8 -0.95 18.00 -9.88
CA VAL A 8 -1.24 17.70 -11.29
C VAL A 8 0.09 17.50 -11.99
N ASP A 9 0.26 16.37 -12.69
CA ASP A 9 1.40 16.17 -13.57
C ASP A 9 1.30 17.16 -14.75
N PRO A 10 2.21 18.13 -14.87
CA PRO A 10 2.12 19.16 -15.90
C PRO A 10 2.32 18.62 -17.33
N ARG A 11 2.86 17.40 -17.49
CA ARG A 11 3.06 16.77 -18.81
C ARG A 11 1.81 16.03 -19.29
N THR A 12 1.05 15.45 -18.36
CA THR A 12 -0.09 14.57 -18.69
C THR A 12 -1.44 15.15 -18.29
N GLY A 13 -1.46 16.24 -17.50
CA GLY A 13 -2.67 16.80 -16.91
C GLY A 13 -3.31 15.90 -15.84
N SER A 14 -2.64 14.81 -15.44
CA SER A 14 -3.21 13.83 -14.52
C SER A 14 -3.15 14.32 -13.07
N PHE A 15 -4.28 14.28 -12.37
CA PHE A 15 -4.36 14.60 -10.95
C PHE A 15 -3.97 13.40 -10.08
N SER A 16 -3.25 13.65 -9.01
CA SER A 16 -2.95 12.68 -7.95
C SER A 16 -3.12 13.32 -6.58
N ALA A 17 -3.56 12.52 -5.60
CA ALA A 17 -3.58 12.91 -4.20
C ALA A 17 -2.99 11.80 -3.34
N SER A 18 -2.48 12.11 -2.16
CA SER A 18 -2.07 11.11 -1.20
C SER A 18 -2.22 11.58 0.24
N ILE A 19 -2.51 10.64 1.13
CA ILE A 19 -2.57 10.82 2.58
C ILE A 19 -1.43 10.00 3.18
N THR A 20 -0.56 10.67 3.93
CA THR A 20 0.49 9.97 4.68
C THR A 20 -0.06 9.53 6.02
N LEU A 21 -0.02 8.23 6.28
CA LEU A 21 -0.52 7.58 7.48
C LEU A 21 0.68 7.23 8.37
N PRO A 22 0.95 7.99 9.45
CA PRO A 22 2.07 7.70 10.33
C PRO A 22 1.77 6.39 11.06
N THR A 23 2.43 5.30 10.68
CA THR A 23 2.17 3.98 11.25
C THR A 23 2.54 3.90 12.73
N GLY A 24 3.33 4.86 13.23
CA GLY A 24 3.80 4.91 14.61
C GLY A 24 5.04 4.02 14.83
N ALA A 25 5.37 3.77 16.10
CA ALA A 25 6.53 2.99 16.50
C ALA A 25 6.32 1.48 16.21
N ALA A 26 6.61 1.03 14.99
CA ALA A 26 6.82 -0.39 14.71
C ALA A 26 8.17 -0.87 15.26
N ASN A 27 8.26 -2.13 15.69
CA ASN A 27 9.48 -2.75 16.23
C ASN A 27 10.21 -1.86 17.26
N ASP A 28 9.51 -1.32 18.26
CA ASP A 28 10.09 -0.42 19.28
C ASP A 28 10.90 0.76 18.70
N LEU A 29 10.35 1.44 17.68
CA LEU A 29 10.98 2.53 16.93
C LEU A 29 12.12 2.12 15.99
N ARG A 30 12.30 0.82 15.74
CA ARG A 30 13.29 0.27 14.80
C ARG A 30 12.71 -0.20 13.48
N GLY A 31 11.39 -0.13 13.31
CA GLY A 31 10.72 -0.75 12.17
C GLY A 31 11.02 -0.08 10.83
N PRO A 32 10.95 -0.84 9.72
CA PRO A 32 11.35 -0.34 8.41
C PRO A 32 10.33 0.61 7.77
N ILE A 33 9.11 0.69 8.33
CA ILE A 33 8.06 1.59 7.86
C ILE A 33 7.71 2.55 8.98
N SER A 34 8.01 3.82 8.75
CA SER A 34 7.50 4.92 9.56
C SER A 34 6.14 5.44 9.04
N GLN A 35 5.78 5.15 7.79
CA GLN A 35 4.62 5.71 7.09
C GLN A 35 4.03 4.76 6.04
N LEU A 36 2.71 4.56 6.06
CA LEU A 36 1.95 4.04 4.92
C LEU A 36 1.39 5.22 4.12
N ARG A 37 1.22 5.07 2.80
CA ARG A 37 0.60 6.08 1.95
C ARG A 37 -0.71 5.56 1.41
N LEU A 38 -1.79 6.31 1.57
CA LEU A 38 -3.01 6.12 0.79
C LEU A 38 -2.94 7.05 -0.41
N GLY A 39 -2.92 6.52 -1.63
CA GLY A 39 -2.81 7.29 -2.86
C GLY A 39 -4.11 7.30 -3.67
N TYR A 40 -4.34 8.37 -4.42
CA TYR A 40 -5.39 8.51 -5.40
C TYR A 40 -4.80 8.59 -6.81
N SER A 41 -5.36 7.79 -7.73
CA SER A 41 -5.15 7.94 -9.17
C SER A 41 -6.48 7.75 -9.92
N PRO A 42 -6.86 8.65 -10.84
CA PRO A 42 -8.06 8.49 -11.65
C PRO A 42 -7.96 7.31 -12.63
N LEU A 43 -6.74 6.81 -12.88
CA LEU A 43 -6.50 5.64 -13.73
C LEU A 43 -6.69 4.32 -13.00
N MET A 44 -6.81 4.34 -11.66
CA MET A 44 -7.11 3.17 -10.87
C MET A 44 -8.62 2.96 -10.84
N THR A 45 -9.09 1.95 -11.57
CA THR A 45 -10.51 1.61 -11.70
C THR A 45 -10.99 0.65 -10.62
N GLU A 46 -10.08 0.08 -9.84
CA GLU A 46 -10.40 -0.84 -8.74
C GLU A 46 -10.76 -0.09 -7.45
N ASP A 47 -11.72 -0.62 -6.70
CA ASP A 47 -11.98 -0.22 -5.30
C ASP A 47 -11.37 -1.28 -4.37
N GLN A 48 -10.35 -0.87 -3.61
CA GLN A 48 -9.67 -1.69 -2.60
C GLN A 48 -10.18 -1.38 -1.18
N GLY A 49 -11.44 -0.94 -1.08
CA GLY A 49 -12.15 -0.62 0.15
C GLY A 49 -12.15 0.87 0.50
N PHE A 50 -11.28 1.69 -0.09
CA PHE A 50 -11.23 3.13 0.20
C PHE A 50 -12.13 3.96 -0.71
N GLY A 51 -12.64 3.37 -1.79
CA GLY A 51 -13.35 4.07 -2.86
C GLY A 51 -12.54 4.02 -4.16
N LEU A 52 -13.23 4.19 -5.28
CA LEU A 52 -12.64 4.17 -6.62
C LEU A 52 -11.46 5.14 -6.72
N GLY A 53 -10.36 4.64 -7.28
CA GLY A 53 -9.13 5.41 -7.46
C GLY A 53 -8.25 5.50 -6.22
N TRP A 54 -8.73 5.11 -5.04
CA TRP A 54 -7.98 5.14 -3.79
C TRP A 54 -7.46 3.75 -3.41
N GLY A 55 -6.18 3.68 -3.06
CA GLY A 55 -5.54 2.44 -2.61
C GLY A 55 -4.32 2.70 -1.73
N LEU A 56 -3.93 1.72 -0.93
CA LEU A 56 -2.69 1.77 -0.19
C LEU A 56 -1.51 1.56 -1.14
N GLY A 57 -0.50 2.42 -1.04
CA GLY A 57 0.77 2.27 -1.75
C GLY A 57 1.55 1.10 -1.17
N THR A 58 1.37 -0.08 -1.75
CA THR A 58 2.10 -1.30 -1.40
C THR A 58 2.77 -1.88 -2.63
N THR A 59 3.88 -2.60 -2.43
CA THR A 59 4.53 -3.28 -3.54
C THR A 59 3.73 -4.52 -3.97
N SER A 60 3.49 -4.65 -5.27
CA SER A 60 2.73 -5.75 -5.87
C SER A 60 3.23 -6.04 -7.29
N TRP A 61 2.99 -7.26 -7.74
CA TRP A 61 3.27 -7.67 -9.12
C TRP A 61 2.01 -8.31 -9.72
N ASP A 62 1.59 -7.82 -10.89
CA ASP A 62 0.55 -8.46 -11.68
C ASP A 62 1.15 -9.06 -12.96
N GLY A 63 1.17 -10.39 -13.00
CA GLY A 63 1.66 -11.15 -14.15
C GLY A 63 0.80 -11.03 -15.41
N ALA A 64 -0.47 -10.61 -15.30
CA ALA A 64 -1.35 -10.45 -16.45
C ALA A 64 -1.03 -9.17 -17.22
N SER A 65 -0.86 -8.05 -16.51
CA SER A 65 -0.43 -6.78 -17.09
C SER A 65 1.09 -6.61 -17.18
N GLN A 66 1.85 -7.53 -16.60
CA GLN A 66 3.32 -7.48 -16.48
C GLN A 66 3.81 -6.21 -15.76
N GLN A 67 3.09 -5.78 -14.73
CA GLN A 67 3.40 -4.55 -13.99
C GLN A 67 3.86 -4.85 -12.56
N LEU A 68 5.02 -4.31 -12.21
CA LEU A 68 5.52 -4.19 -10.84
C LEU A 68 5.14 -2.80 -10.33
N GLN A 69 4.34 -2.72 -9.28
CA GLN A 69 4.12 -1.50 -8.54
C GLN A 69 4.97 -1.54 -7.27
N LEU A 70 5.64 -0.43 -6.94
CA LEU A 70 6.35 -0.25 -5.68
C LEU A 70 5.50 0.53 -4.67
N ASN A 71 5.80 0.36 -3.39
CA ASN A 71 5.21 1.14 -2.30
C ASN A 71 5.42 2.67 -2.43
N SER A 72 6.48 3.11 -3.14
CA SER A 72 6.74 4.50 -3.51
C SER A 72 5.67 5.08 -4.45
N GLY A 73 4.92 4.21 -5.13
CA GLY A 73 3.99 4.55 -6.20
C GLY A 73 4.58 4.38 -7.59
N GLU A 74 5.89 4.15 -7.72
CA GLU A 74 6.53 3.86 -9.00
C GLU A 74 5.99 2.56 -9.61
N ARG A 75 5.90 2.54 -10.95
CA ARG A 75 5.42 1.39 -11.70
C ARG A 75 6.39 1.07 -12.82
N PHE A 76 6.67 -0.22 -12.97
CA PHE A 76 7.58 -0.73 -13.97
C PHE A 76 6.91 -1.84 -14.77
N ARG A 77 7.04 -1.81 -16.09
CA ARG A 77 6.82 -3.00 -16.89
C ARG A 77 7.98 -3.96 -16.66
N GLY A 78 7.69 -5.19 -16.31
CA GLY A 78 8.69 -6.22 -16.02
C GLY A 78 8.53 -7.46 -16.89
N GLU A 79 9.62 -8.21 -17.04
CA GLU A 79 9.61 -9.53 -17.67
C GLU A 79 10.40 -10.48 -16.78
N ILE A 80 9.78 -11.57 -16.34
CA ILE A 80 10.48 -12.60 -15.55
C ILE A 80 11.37 -13.40 -16.51
N VAL A 81 12.67 -13.39 -16.27
CA VAL A 81 13.68 -14.11 -17.08
C VAL A 81 14.54 -14.96 -16.14
N GLY A 82 14.41 -16.28 -16.26
CA GLY A 82 15.06 -17.22 -15.34
C GLY A 82 14.58 -17.00 -13.90
N GLN A 83 15.51 -16.66 -13.00
CA GLN A 83 15.22 -16.33 -11.60
C GLN A 83 15.24 -14.83 -11.31
N GLY A 84 15.24 -13.98 -12.34
CA GLY A 84 15.26 -12.53 -12.20
C GLY A 84 14.12 -11.85 -12.93
N MET A 85 14.01 -10.54 -12.78
CA MET A 85 13.16 -9.69 -13.61
C MET A 85 14.00 -8.69 -14.40
N ARG A 86 13.66 -8.54 -15.68
CA ARG A 86 14.20 -7.51 -16.56
C ARG A 86 13.16 -6.40 -16.72
N PHE A 87 13.62 -5.15 -16.68
CA PHE A 87 12.77 -3.98 -16.92
C PHE A 87 13.14 -3.37 -18.29
N PRO A 88 12.41 -3.69 -19.38
CA PRO A 88 12.78 -3.28 -20.73
C PRO A 88 12.88 -1.76 -20.91
N ASP A 89 12.04 -1.01 -20.20
CA ASP A 89 11.88 0.43 -20.38
C ASP A 89 12.75 1.27 -19.42
N VAL A 90 13.61 0.63 -18.61
CA VAL A 90 14.41 1.29 -17.57
C VAL A 90 15.87 0.87 -17.65
N ARG A 91 16.77 1.83 -17.91
CA ARG A 91 18.22 1.55 -18.02
C ARG A 91 18.89 1.29 -16.67
N LEU A 92 18.43 1.96 -15.62
CA LEU A 92 18.97 1.87 -14.25
C LEU A 92 17.81 1.74 -13.27
N PRO A 93 17.28 0.54 -13.06
CA PRO A 93 16.17 0.34 -12.13
C PRO A 93 16.64 0.59 -10.69
N VAL A 94 15.79 1.23 -9.89
CA VAL A 94 16.03 1.47 -8.45
C VAL A 94 15.85 0.21 -7.60
N VAL A 95 15.39 -0.88 -8.22
CA VAL A 95 15.17 -2.18 -7.62
C VAL A 95 15.81 -3.30 -8.43
N THR A 96 16.17 -4.39 -7.74
CA THR A 96 16.47 -5.68 -8.35
C THR A 96 15.45 -6.70 -7.88
N VAL A 97 14.98 -7.57 -8.78
CA VAL A 97 13.97 -8.58 -8.45
C VAL A 97 14.50 -9.98 -8.70
N THR A 98 14.34 -10.85 -7.72
CA THR A 98 14.61 -12.29 -7.83
C THR A 98 13.35 -13.11 -7.59
N VAL A 99 13.12 -14.14 -8.39
CA VAL A 99 11.95 -15.01 -8.31
C VAL A 99 12.40 -16.44 -8.06
N GLN A 100 12.00 -17.02 -6.93
CA GLN A 100 12.35 -18.38 -6.53
C GLN A 100 11.23 -19.02 -5.71
N ARG A 101 10.91 -20.30 -5.97
CA ARG A 101 10.00 -21.12 -5.12
C ARG A 101 8.66 -20.45 -4.77
N GLN A 102 8.00 -19.82 -5.75
CA GLN A 102 6.76 -19.05 -5.56
C GLN A 102 6.89 -17.82 -4.64
N GLU A 103 8.10 -17.31 -4.47
CA GLU A 103 8.37 -16.03 -3.83
C GLU A 103 9.09 -15.11 -4.81
N MET A 104 8.73 -13.84 -4.75
CA MET A 104 9.41 -12.76 -5.45
C MET A 104 10.02 -11.84 -4.42
N TRP A 105 11.32 -11.59 -4.50
CA TRP A 105 12.03 -10.66 -3.65
C TRP A 105 12.39 -9.42 -4.46
N VAL A 106 11.90 -8.26 -4.01
CA VAL A 106 12.19 -6.94 -4.57
C VAL A 106 13.17 -6.27 -3.62
N ARG A 107 14.40 -6.06 -4.06
CA ARG A 107 15.45 -5.40 -3.27
C ARG A 107 15.65 -3.98 -3.76
N HIS A 108 15.51 -3.02 -2.85
CA HIS A 108 15.69 -1.59 -3.12
C HIS A 108 17.16 -1.19 -2.94
N ASN A 109 17.54 -0.08 -3.58
CA ASN A 109 18.89 0.46 -3.50
C ASN A 109 19.26 1.01 -2.11
N ASP A 110 18.27 1.34 -1.28
CA ASP A 110 18.45 1.79 0.11
C ASP A 110 18.73 0.64 1.09
N GLY A 111 18.76 -0.60 0.60
CA GLY A 111 19.02 -1.81 1.38
C GLY A 111 17.77 -2.48 1.96
N THR A 112 16.58 -1.89 1.81
CA THR A 112 15.33 -2.55 2.16
C THR A 112 14.97 -3.64 1.16
N SER A 113 14.16 -4.61 1.56
CA SER A 113 13.74 -5.72 0.71
C SER A 113 12.32 -6.16 1.01
N GLU A 114 11.55 -6.41 -0.04
CA GLU A 114 10.16 -6.84 0.04
C GLU A 114 10.01 -8.25 -0.52
N ARG A 115 9.38 -9.12 0.25
CA ARG A 115 8.96 -10.44 -0.20
C ARG A 115 7.49 -10.40 -0.61
N LEU A 116 7.24 -10.77 -1.85
CA LEU A 116 5.92 -10.92 -2.45
C LEU A 116 5.60 -12.40 -2.62
N THR A 117 4.34 -12.76 -2.44
CA THR A 117 3.81 -14.10 -2.73
C THR A 117 2.52 -13.99 -3.54
N PRO A 118 2.11 -15.05 -4.26
CA PRO A 118 0.80 -15.08 -4.91
C PRO A 118 -0.32 -14.82 -3.89
N LEU A 119 -1.31 -14.03 -4.28
CA LEU A 119 -2.53 -13.87 -3.52
C LEU A 119 -3.46 -15.06 -3.82
N ALA A 120 -3.87 -15.76 -2.77
CA ALA A 120 -4.80 -16.88 -2.91
C ALA A 120 -6.10 -16.42 -3.62
N GLY A 121 -6.55 -17.19 -4.61
CA GLY A 121 -7.70 -16.84 -5.45
C GLY A 121 -7.37 -15.95 -6.65
N HIS A 122 -6.14 -15.44 -6.77
CA HIS A 122 -5.69 -14.59 -7.89
C HIS A 122 -4.45 -15.16 -8.57
N PRO A 123 -4.58 -15.76 -9.76
CA PRO A 123 -3.48 -16.49 -10.38
C PRO A 123 -2.31 -15.59 -10.83
N SER A 124 -2.57 -14.32 -11.16
CA SER A 124 -1.54 -13.39 -11.65
C SER A 124 -1.04 -12.39 -10.60
N LEU A 125 -1.77 -12.19 -9.50
CA LEU A 125 -1.50 -11.11 -8.55
C LEU A 125 -0.62 -11.60 -7.39
N TRP A 126 0.46 -10.89 -7.16
CA TRP A 126 1.40 -11.10 -6.08
C TRP A 126 1.40 -9.85 -5.19
N VAL A 127 1.30 -10.07 -3.88
CA VAL A 127 1.22 -8.99 -2.89
C VAL A 127 2.39 -9.08 -1.92
N VAL A 128 2.85 -7.94 -1.44
CA VAL A 128 3.88 -7.90 -0.37
C VAL A 128 3.38 -8.65 0.86
N ARG A 129 4.17 -9.59 1.36
CA ARG A 129 3.93 -10.34 2.60
C ARG A 129 4.88 -9.93 3.71
N THR A 130 6.08 -9.51 3.34
CA THR A 130 7.09 -9.09 4.31
C THR A 130 7.88 -7.92 3.73
N LEU A 131 8.04 -6.84 4.49
CA LEU A 131 9.08 -5.84 4.27
C LEU A 131 10.17 -6.03 5.31
N VAL A 132 11.41 -6.04 4.87
CA VAL A 132 12.62 -6.16 5.69
C VAL A 132 13.44 -4.88 5.54
N GLY A 133 13.76 -4.25 6.67
CA GLY A 133 14.64 -3.09 6.75
C GLY A 133 16.10 -3.44 6.54
N ALA A 134 16.91 -2.43 6.21
CA ALA A 134 18.35 -2.58 6.11
C ALA A 134 19.00 -3.02 7.43
N ASP A 135 18.34 -2.75 8.57
CA ASP A 135 18.75 -3.16 9.91
C ASP A 135 18.23 -4.55 10.33
N GLY A 136 17.51 -5.24 9.44
CA GLY A 136 16.91 -6.55 9.68
C GLY A 136 15.57 -6.52 10.42
N SER A 137 15.06 -5.35 10.78
CA SER A 137 13.68 -5.21 11.27
C SER A 137 12.68 -5.66 10.18
N ALA A 138 11.52 -6.16 10.59
CA ALA A 138 10.54 -6.67 9.64
C ALA A 138 9.11 -6.23 9.95
N LEU A 139 8.31 -6.14 8.90
CA LEU A 139 6.87 -5.98 8.97
C LEU A 139 6.20 -7.03 8.08
N ASN A 140 5.13 -7.62 8.58
CA ASN A 140 4.36 -8.64 7.90
C ASN A 140 3.00 -8.08 7.50
N PHE A 141 2.54 -8.47 6.32
CA PHE A 141 1.31 -7.99 5.72
C PHE A 141 0.36 -9.15 5.49
N ASP A 142 -0.81 -9.08 6.12
CA ASP A 142 -1.87 -10.06 5.93
C ASP A 142 -2.92 -9.53 4.95
N TRP A 143 -3.29 -10.38 4.00
CA TRP A 143 -4.13 -10.03 2.86
C TRP A 143 -5.22 -11.07 2.69
N ARG A 144 -6.39 -10.57 2.30
CA ARG A 144 -7.53 -11.38 1.89
C ARG A 144 -7.91 -11.02 0.45
N SER A 145 -8.26 -12.03 -0.34
CA SER A 145 -8.96 -11.82 -1.61
C SER A 145 -10.46 -11.67 -1.33
N ILE A 146 -11.05 -10.59 -1.83
CA ILE A 146 -12.51 -10.37 -1.80
C ILE A 146 -12.95 -10.00 -3.21
N GLY A 147 -13.72 -10.88 -3.85
CA GLY A 147 -14.08 -10.74 -5.26
C GLY A 147 -12.82 -10.73 -6.13
N ASN A 148 -12.62 -9.65 -6.89
CA ASN A 148 -11.49 -9.50 -7.79
C ASN A 148 -10.34 -8.61 -7.25
N ALA A 149 -10.35 -8.23 -5.98
CA ALA A 149 -9.34 -7.31 -5.42
C ALA A 149 -8.67 -7.84 -4.15
N ALA A 150 -7.47 -7.32 -3.90
CA ALA A 150 -6.67 -7.58 -2.71
C ALA A 150 -7.01 -6.59 -1.60
N TYR A 151 -7.36 -7.10 -0.42
CA TYR A 151 -7.71 -6.31 0.75
C TYR A 151 -6.71 -6.59 1.88
N LEU A 152 -5.89 -5.60 2.21
CA LEU A 152 -4.97 -5.69 3.34
C LEU A 152 -5.79 -5.75 4.64
N GLN A 153 -5.59 -6.77 5.47
CA GLN A 153 -6.32 -6.93 6.71
C GLN A 153 -5.57 -6.27 7.87
N HIS A 154 -4.28 -6.57 8.00
CA HIS A 154 -3.43 -5.95 9.01
C HIS A 154 -1.96 -6.00 8.64
N VAL A 155 -1.19 -5.13 9.28
CA VAL A 155 0.27 -5.12 9.27
C VAL A 155 0.76 -5.35 10.69
N SER A 156 1.68 -6.29 10.87
CA SER A 156 2.28 -6.62 12.17
C SER A 156 3.79 -6.52 12.14
N ASP A 157 4.39 -6.22 13.29
CA ASP A 157 5.84 -6.19 13.46
C ASP A 157 6.44 -7.60 13.63
N ALA A 158 7.76 -7.68 13.79
CA ALA A 158 8.46 -8.96 13.90
C ALA A 158 8.07 -9.75 15.16
N GLN A 159 7.53 -9.07 16.18
CA GLN A 159 7.03 -9.66 17.43
C GLN A 159 5.55 -10.08 17.32
N GLY A 160 4.91 -9.83 16.16
CA GLY A 160 3.51 -10.17 15.91
C GLY A 160 2.52 -9.12 16.44
N ARG A 161 2.98 -7.99 16.96
CA ARG A 161 2.10 -6.90 17.37
C ARG A 161 1.55 -6.21 16.13
N VAL A 162 0.23 -6.06 16.08
CA VAL A 162 -0.44 -5.35 14.99
C VAL A 162 -0.16 -3.85 15.11
N VAL A 163 0.36 -3.26 14.04
CA VAL A 163 0.65 -1.82 13.94
C VAL A 163 -0.38 -1.08 13.09
N VAL A 164 -1.05 -1.79 12.17
CA VAL A 164 -2.15 -1.28 11.35
C VAL A 164 -3.20 -2.37 11.21
N ALA A 165 -4.46 -2.05 11.43
CA ALA A 165 -5.60 -2.93 11.19
C ALA A 165 -6.63 -2.24 10.31
N LEU A 166 -7.19 -2.98 9.35
CA LEU A 166 -8.23 -2.51 8.47
C LEU A 166 -9.50 -3.31 8.66
N ASP A 167 -10.61 -2.58 8.75
CA ASP A 167 -11.96 -3.11 8.77
C ASP A 167 -12.74 -2.50 7.61
N TYR A 168 -13.44 -3.35 6.87
CA TYR A 168 -14.18 -2.99 5.67
C TYR A 168 -15.69 -3.20 5.84
N GLU A 169 -16.15 -3.58 7.04
CA GLU A 169 -17.58 -3.72 7.34
C GLU A 169 -18.23 -2.34 7.49
N GLY A 170 -18.90 -1.91 6.41
CA GLY A 170 -19.50 -0.57 6.32
C GLY A 170 -18.51 0.47 5.80
N PRO A 171 -18.34 1.63 6.48
CA PRO A 171 -17.27 2.55 6.13
C PRO A 171 -15.92 1.94 6.51
N THR A 172 -14.94 2.07 5.63
CA THR A 172 -13.62 1.49 5.88
C THR A 172 -12.96 2.19 7.05
N ARG A 173 -12.46 1.41 8.01
CA ARG A 173 -11.76 1.91 9.19
C ARG A 173 -10.33 1.42 9.18
N LEU A 174 -9.41 2.35 9.37
CA LEU A 174 -7.99 2.07 9.54
C LEU A 174 -7.61 2.42 10.98
N THR A 175 -7.16 1.43 11.72
CA THR A 175 -6.67 1.61 13.10
C THR A 175 -5.16 1.52 13.09
N LEU A 176 -4.50 2.60 13.50
CA LEU A 176 -3.07 2.66 13.76
C LEU A 176 -2.81 2.27 15.22
N GLN A 177 -1.77 1.47 15.46
CA GLN A 177 -1.32 1.04 16.79
C GLN A 177 -2.47 0.50 17.68
N PRO A 178 -3.29 -0.45 17.18
CA PRO A 178 -4.44 -0.97 17.91
C PRO A 178 -4.06 -1.54 19.28
N GLY A 179 -4.90 -1.27 20.28
CA GLY A 179 -4.68 -1.76 21.66
C GLY A 179 -3.59 -1.03 22.45
N THR A 180 -3.04 0.06 21.92
CA THR A 180 -2.02 0.87 22.61
C THR A 180 -2.56 2.26 22.99
N PRO A 181 -1.90 2.98 23.93
CA PRO A 181 -2.24 4.38 24.22
C PRO A 181 -2.08 5.34 23.03
N SER A 182 -1.35 4.93 21.99
CA SER A 182 -1.15 5.70 20.76
C SER A 182 -2.11 5.30 19.64
N GLN A 183 -3.19 4.57 19.97
CA GLN A 183 -4.17 4.16 18.99
C GLN A 183 -4.83 5.36 18.30
N VAL A 184 -4.90 5.30 16.97
CA VAL A 184 -5.63 6.28 16.16
C VAL A 184 -6.54 5.54 15.20
N VAL A 185 -7.82 5.90 15.19
CA VAL A 185 -8.80 5.32 14.25
C VAL A 185 -9.15 6.37 13.21
N MET A 186 -9.04 5.99 11.94
CA MET A 186 -9.42 6.80 10.79
C MET A 186 -10.59 6.12 10.08
N THR A 187 -11.67 6.87 9.82
CA THR A 187 -12.85 6.36 9.12
C THR A 187 -12.96 6.98 7.73
N PHE A 188 -13.06 6.13 6.71
CA PHE A 188 -13.15 6.48 5.29
C PHE A 188 -14.59 6.25 4.81
N LEU A 189 -15.33 7.34 4.67
CA LEU A 189 -16.72 7.35 4.27
C LEU A 189 -16.83 7.42 2.75
N ARG A 190 -17.50 6.42 2.18
CA ARG A 190 -17.76 6.30 0.74
C ARG A 190 -19.21 6.65 0.43
N ILE A 191 -19.45 7.36 -0.67
CA ILE A 191 -20.78 7.58 -1.24
C ILE A 191 -20.72 7.21 -2.72
N SER A 192 -21.60 6.30 -3.15
CA SER A 192 -21.66 5.80 -4.52
C SER A 192 -20.30 5.31 -5.05
N GLY A 193 -19.54 4.60 -4.21
CA GLY A 193 -18.22 4.06 -4.55
C GLY A 193 -17.06 5.06 -4.51
N GLN A 194 -17.30 6.35 -4.29
CA GLN A 194 -16.24 7.36 -4.19
C GLN A 194 -15.92 7.70 -2.73
N LEU A 195 -14.63 7.87 -2.39
CA LEU A 195 -14.23 8.39 -1.08
C LEU A 195 -14.70 9.83 -0.93
N ARG A 196 -15.58 10.12 0.02
CA ARG A 196 -16.10 11.49 0.24
C ARG A 196 -15.52 12.16 1.46
N ARG A 197 -15.28 11.40 2.53
CA ARG A 197 -14.80 11.98 3.77
C ARG A 197 -13.88 11.03 4.50
N VAL A 198 -12.85 11.58 5.11
CA VAL A 198 -11.96 10.87 6.02
C VAL A 198 -12.00 11.60 7.35
N THR A 199 -12.34 10.91 8.43
CA THR A 199 -12.35 11.47 9.80
C THR A 199 -11.36 10.75 10.68
N VAL A 200 -10.88 11.41 11.73
CA VAL A 200 -9.96 10.83 12.72
C VAL A 200 -10.61 10.93 14.09
N ASP A 201 -10.73 9.80 14.78
CA ASP A 201 -11.36 9.74 16.10
C ASP A 201 -10.57 10.56 17.13
N GLY A 202 -11.29 11.24 18.02
CA GLY A 202 -10.69 12.09 19.05
C GLY A 202 -10.25 13.49 18.59
N LEU A 203 -10.36 13.82 17.29
CA LEU A 203 -10.12 15.17 16.78
C LEU A 203 -11.44 15.87 16.42
N PRO A 204 -11.92 16.86 17.20
CA PRO A 204 -13.15 17.57 16.87
C PRO A 204 -13.00 18.36 15.55
N ASN A 205 -14.00 18.22 14.67
CA ASN A 205 -14.10 18.90 13.37
C ASN A 205 -12.95 18.68 12.36
N ASN A 206 -12.09 17.68 12.56
CA ASN A 206 -10.98 17.40 11.64
C ASN A 206 -11.26 16.18 10.77
N GLY A 207 -11.31 16.44 9.47
CA GLY A 207 -11.38 15.42 8.44
C GLY A 207 -11.16 16.02 7.07
N TRP A 208 -10.74 15.21 6.12
CA TRP A 208 -10.61 15.61 4.73
C TRP A 208 -11.91 15.30 3.99
N GLN A 209 -12.35 16.22 3.14
CA GLN A 209 -13.48 16.01 2.25
C GLN A 209 -12.97 16.02 0.80
N PHE A 210 -13.53 15.13 -0.01
CA PHE A 210 -13.16 14.94 -1.40
C PHE A 210 -14.41 15.04 -2.27
N ASP A 211 -14.33 15.88 -3.30
CA ASP A 211 -15.36 16.08 -4.30
C ASP A 211 -14.80 15.78 -5.68
N TYR A 212 -15.61 15.12 -6.51
CA TYR A 212 -15.23 14.68 -7.85
C TYR A 212 -16.15 15.37 -8.84
N SER A 213 -15.57 16.08 -9.80
CA SER A 213 -16.28 16.57 -10.97
C SER A 213 -16.44 15.42 -11.97
N THR A 214 -17.66 15.23 -12.46
CA THR A 214 -17.97 14.39 -13.62
C THR A 214 -17.55 15.07 -14.91
#